data_AF-A0A523AYT6-F1
#
_entry.id   AF-A0A523AYT6-F1
#
_cell.length_a   1.000
_cell.length_b   1.000
_cell.length_c   1.000
_cell.angle_alpha   90.00
_cell.angle_beta   90.00
_cell.angle_gamma   90.00
#
_symmetry.space_group_name_H-M   'P 1'
#
loop_
_entity.id
_entity.type
_entity.pdbx_description
1 polymer ?
#
loop_
_entity_poly.entity_id
_entity_poly.type
_entity_poly.pdbx_seq_one_letter_code
_entity_poly.pdbx_strand_id
1 'polypeptide(L)' 'MRLVDTHSHLDELPELERELQEARECGVVAVVGVGMERESNGKILQLAREHRNFV' A
#
# COMPACT_ATOMS: atom_id res chain seq x y z
N MET A 1 16.20 -4.82 9.27
CA MET A 1 15.01 -5.56 9.77
C MET A 1 14.01 -5.62 8.61
N ARG A 2 13.17 -6.67 8.51
CA ARG A 2 12.11 -6.75 7.48
C ARG A 2 10.75 -6.60 8.16
N LEU A 3 9.95 -5.64 7.72
CA LEU A 3 8.63 -5.34 8.29
C LEU A 3 7.52 -5.55 7.26
N VAL A 4 6.38 -6.08 7.69
CA VAL A 4 5.16 -6.11 6.88
C VAL A 4 4.15 -5.22 7.58
N ASP A 5 3.63 -4.23 6.86
CA ASP A 5 2.47 -3.47 7.32
C ASP A 5 1.22 -4.28 6.98
N THR A 6 0.50 -4.74 8.01
CA THR A 6 -0.62 -5.66 7.84
C THR A 6 -1.96 -4.96 7.62
N HIS A 7 -2.03 -3.63 7.71
CA HIS A 7 -3.27 -2.88 7.51
C HIS A 7 -2.97 -1.41 7.19
N SER A 8 -3.23 -0.99 5.95
CA SER A 8 -3.08 0.42 5.56
C SER A 8 -4.14 0.88 4.55
N HIS A 9 -4.66 2.09 4.74
CA HIS A 9 -5.62 2.76 3.86
C HIS A 9 -4.87 3.56 2.78
N LEU A 10 -4.25 2.84 1.84
CA LEU A 10 -3.37 3.42 0.82
C LEU A 10 -4.06 4.42 -0.13
N ASP A 11 -5.36 4.27 -0.32
CA ASP A 11 -6.18 5.12 -1.17
C ASP A 11 -6.51 6.49 -0.56
N GLU A 12 -6.14 6.72 0.71
CA GLU A 12 -6.25 8.01 1.39
C GLU A 12 -4.92 8.79 1.40
N LEU A 13 -3.82 8.18 0.94
CA LEU A 13 -2.51 8.81 0.95
C LEU A 13 -2.40 9.85 -0.18
N PRO A 14 -2.08 11.13 0.14
CA PRO A 14 -2.01 12.20 -0.86
C PRO A 14 -0.83 12.03 -1.83
N GLU A 15 0.27 11.40 -1.39
CA GLU A 15 1.48 11.19 -2.17
C GLU A 15 1.94 9.73 -2.10
N LEU A 16 1.03 8.81 -2.46
CA LEU A 16 1.22 7.35 -2.36
C LEU A 16 2.60 6.87 -2.83
N GLU A 17 3.06 7.28 -4.02
CA GLU A 17 4.35 6.85 -4.57
C GLU A 17 5.53 7.24 -3.69
N ARG A 18 5.51 8.46 -3.13
CA ARG A 18 6.55 8.93 -2.23
C ARG A 18 6.55 8.11 -0.94
N GLU A 19 5.37 7.88 -0.38
CA GLU A 19 5.22 7.14 0.88
C GLU A 19 5.59 5.67 0.75
N LEU A 20 5.24 5.00 -0.36
CA LEU A 20 5.68 3.63 -0.63
C LEU A 20 7.21 3.55 -0.80
N GLN A 21 7.82 4.56 -1.44
CA GLN A 21 9.27 4.63 -1.57
C GLN A 21 9.96 4.79 -0.20
N GLU A 22 9.49 5.73 0.63
CA GLU A 22 9.99 5.93 1.99
C GLU A 22 9.82 4.67 2.86
N ALA A 23 8.70 3.97 2.72
CA ALA A 23 8.45 2.71 3.43
C ALA A 23 9.48 1.63 3.07
N ARG A 24 9.83 1.50 1.78
CA ARG A 24 10.88 0.57 1.31
C ARG A 24 12.24 0.93 1.90
N GLU A 25 12.59 2.22 1.92
CA GLU A 25 13.85 2.71 2.48
C GLU A 25 13.95 2.42 3.99
N CYS A 26 12.83 2.43 4.70
CA CYS A 26 12.73 2.07 6.11
C CYS A 26 12.72 0.54 6.38
N GLY A 27 12.72 -0.30 5.34
CA GLY A 27 12.76 -1.76 5.47
C GLY A 27 11.39 -2.46 5.52
N VAL A 28 10.32 -1.78 5.10
CA VAL A 28 9.02 -2.42 4.82
C VAL A 28 9.15 -3.24 3.54
N VAL A 29 8.72 -4.50 3.58
CA VAL A 29 8.84 -5.45 2.47
C VAL A 29 7.50 -5.79 1.82
N ALA A 30 6.38 -5.53 2.50
CA ALA A 30 5.04 -5.65 1.97
C ALA A 30 4.06 -4.80 2.81
N VAL A 31 2.97 -4.37 2.20
CA VAL A 31 1.87 -3.62 2.79
C VAL A 31 0.57 -4.27 2.38
N VAL A 32 -0.34 -4.50 3.32
CA VAL A 32 -1.69 -4.97 3.02
C VAL A 32 -2.62 -3.77 2.90
N GLY A 33 -3.01 -3.44 1.68
CA GLY A 33 -3.99 -2.39 1.41
C GLY A 33 -5.41 -2.80 1.84
N VAL A 34 -6.11 -1.92 2.54
CA VAL A 34 -7.47 -2.16 3.03
C VAL A 34 -8.40 -1.03 2.57
N GLY A 35 -9.51 -1.39 1.92
CA GLY A 35 -10.55 -0.43 1.54
C GLY A 35 -11.75 -0.44 2.49
N MET A 36 -12.45 0.69 2.58
CA MET A 36 -13.58 0.88 3.51
C MET A 36 -14.94 0.49 2.89
N GLU A 37 -15.04 0.56 1.57
CA GLU A 37 -16.24 0.47 0.75
C GLU A 37 -15.87 -0.02 -0.66
N ARG A 38 -16.86 -0.19 -1.53
CA ARG A 38 -16.66 -0.83 -2.84
C ARG A 38 -15.68 -0.07 -3.75
N GLU A 39 -15.72 1.26 -3.75
CA GLU A 39 -14.86 2.06 -4.63
C GLU A 39 -13.40 2.00 -4.19
N SER A 40 -13.11 2.19 -2.90
CA SER A 40 -11.81 2.02 -2.27
C SER A 40 -11.25 0.64 -2.49
N ASN A 41 -12.04 -0.42 -2.29
CA ASN A 41 -11.60 -1.78 -2.59
C ASN A 41 -11.19 -1.94 -4.06
N GLY A 42 -11.88 -1.27 -4.98
CA GLY A 42 -11.48 -1.19 -6.38
C GLY A 42 -10.12 -0.51 -6.57
N LYS A 43 -9.89 0.63 -5.91
CA LYS A 43 -8.61 1.35 -5.90
C LYS A 43 -7.49 0.49 -5.33
N ILE A 44 -7.68 -0.16 -4.18
CA ILE A 44 -6.71 -1.08 -3.56
C ILE A 44 -6.34 -2.21 -4.51
N LEU A 45 -7.31 -2.82 -5.20
CA LEU A 45 -7.04 -3.88 -6.18
C LEU A 45 -6.25 -3.38 -7.40
N GLN A 46 -6.44 -2.12 -7.80
CA GLN A 46 -5.63 -1.49 -8.84
C GLN A 46 -4.20 -1.26 -8.33
N LEU A 47 -4.04 -0.69 -7.12
CA LEU A 47 -2.74 -0.46 -6.50
C LEU A 47 -1.93 -1.76 -6.33
N ALA A 48 -2.57 -2.85 -5.90
CA ALA A 48 -1.91 -4.16 -5.80
C ALA A 48 -1.42 -4.69 -7.17
N ARG A 49 -2.08 -4.31 -8.28
CA ARG A 49 -1.65 -4.67 -9.64
C ARG A 49 -0.50 -3.80 -10.12
N GLU A 50 -0.48 -2.52 -9.75
CA GLU A 50 0.55 -1.54 -10.12
C GLU A 50 1.83 -1.76 -9.31
N HIS A 51 1.71 -2.07 -8.02
CA HIS A 51 2.80 -2.33 -7.08
C HIS A 51 2.95 -3.82 -6.74
N ARG A 52 3.00 -4.68 -7.78
CA ARG A 52 3.07 -6.14 -7.58
C ARG A 52 4.16 -6.54 -6.60
N ASN A 53 3.82 -7.49 -5.73
CA ASN A 53 4.69 -8.05 -4.69
C ASN A 53 5.07 -7.06 -3.59
N PHE A 54 4.38 -5.92 -3.49
CA PHE A 54 4.57 -4.97 -2.40
C PHE A 54 3.26 -4.55 -1.77
N VAL A 55 2.24 -4.26 -2.56
CA VAL A 55 0.85 -4.05 -2.12
C VAL A 55 -0.01 -5.25 -2.48
#